data_AF-A0A7J5PVE0-F1
#
_entry.id   AF-A0A7J5PVE0-F1
#
_cell.length_a   1.000
_cell.length_b   1.000
_cell.length_c   1.000
_cell.angle_alpha   90.00
_cell.angle_beta   90.00
_cell.angle_gamma   90.00
#
_symmetry.space_group_name_H-M   'P 1'
#
loop_
_entity.id
_entity.type
_entity.pdbx_description
1 polymer ?
#
loop_
_entity_poly.entity_id
_entity_poly.type
_entity_poly.pdbx_seq_one_letter_code
_entity_poly.pdbx_strand_id
1 'polypeptide(L)'
;MDKALLIYFILLAVTVAAIRFAFYCLKKVGEAYFYAAQLTSDQSLRGKLSRKAVLAGNKAAYPIYALSNPTEFDSHKPMEPFKFKGVKCIFSDYYFPNRYRNDIGCEQRFFCDELLEFKDGKRNGYEFFMNCTEALNPEDDCVIMFMPCSKSWHYKRRFRALNDFLEDYYPESSNGYKFITYTGERESLHLTKDRTKKSLEQNYYINCDLTGKRVIVVDDLFTTGCSLLDFKKQIEMKGGKVAYALFLGKTFQMPDNFDIWFTAWCNK
;
A
#
# COMPACT_ATOMS: atom_id res chain seq x y z
N MET A 1 38.52 -24.86 49.21
CA MET A 1 37.78 -24.85 47.94
C MET A 1 38.46 -25.84 47.03
N ASP A 2 37.72 -26.83 46.51
CA ASP A 2 38.27 -27.88 45.66
C ASP A 2 38.89 -27.26 44.39
N LYS A 3 40.08 -27.70 43.98
CA LYS A 3 40.80 -27.15 42.80
C LYS A 3 39.94 -27.28 41.54
N ALA A 4 39.17 -28.36 41.44
CA ALA A 4 38.22 -28.57 40.35
C ALA A 4 37.11 -27.51 40.33
N LEU A 5 36.60 -27.13 41.51
CA LEU A 5 35.57 -26.10 41.65
C LEU A 5 36.10 -24.71 41.23
N LEU A 6 37.34 -24.38 41.59
CA LEU A 6 37.99 -23.12 41.18
C LEU A 6 38.14 -23.05 39.65
N ILE A 7 38.60 -24.13 39.00
CA ILE A 7 38.75 -24.20 37.54
C ILE A 7 37.39 -24.04 36.85
N TYR A 8 36.35 -24.70 37.36
CA TYR A 8 34.98 -24.57 36.84
C TYR A 8 34.50 -23.11 36.87
N PHE A 9 34.67 -22.39 37.98
CA PHE A 9 34.27 -20.98 38.07
C PHE A 9 35.03 -20.07 37.11
N ILE A 10 36.33 -20.32 36.89
CA ILE A 10 37.14 -19.56 35.93
C ILE A 10 36.61 -19.81 34.51
N LEU A 11 36.37 -21.06 34.12
CA LEU A 11 35.85 -21.40 32.79
C LEU A 11 34.46 -20.79 32.56
N LEU A 12 33.58 -20.84 33.56
CA LEU A 12 32.27 -20.21 33.50
C LEU A 12 32.38 -18.69 33.31
N ALA A 13 33.27 -18.03 34.06
CA ALA A 13 33.48 -16.58 33.95
C ALA A 13 34.02 -16.18 32.56
N VAL A 14 35.00 -16.91 32.03
CA VAL A 14 35.53 -16.70 30.67
C VAL A 14 34.45 -16.89 29.62
N THR A 15 33.63 -17.94 29.75
CA THR A 15 32.53 -18.22 28.82
C THR A 15 31.50 -17.09 28.83
N VAL A 16 31.08 -16.62 30.00
CA VAL A 16 30.15 -15.49 30.13
C VAL A 16 30.74 -14.21 29.55
N ALA A 17 32.03 -13.94 29.79
CA ALA A 17 32.72 -12.77 29.23
C ALA A 17 32.79 -12.83 27.70
N ALA A 18 33.13 -14.00 27.13
CA ALA A 18 33.16 -14.21 25.68
C ALA A 18 31.78 -14.02 25.05
N ILE A 19 30.72 -14.57 25.66
CA ILE A 19 29.34 -14.38 25.21
C ILE A 19 28.95 -12.88 25.24
N ARG A 20 29.26 -12.16 26.34
CA ARG A 20 28.98 -10.73 26.44
C ARG A 20 29.74 -9.91 25.40
N PHE A 21 31.00 -10.24 25.15
CA PHE A 21 31.81 -9.59 24.12
C PHE A 21 31.23 -9.83 22.72
N ALA A 22 30.81 -11.06 22.41
CA ALA A 22 30.14 -11.39 21.16
C ALA A 22 28.84 -10.59 20.97
N PHE A 23 27.98 -10.51 21.99
CA PHE A 23 26.77 -9.69 21.95
C PHE A 23 27.06 -8.20 21.81
N TYR A 24 28.13 -7.69 22.44
CA TYR A 24 28.58 -6.32 22.27
C TYR A 24 29.00 -6.04 20.81
N CYS A 25 29.80 -6.93 20.22
CA CYS A 25 30.20 -6.83 18.82
C CYS A 25 29.00 -6.89 17.88
N LEU A 26 28.06 -7.83 18.10
CA LEU A 26 26.82 -7.93 17.32
C LEU A 26 26.00 -6.63 17.39
N LYS A 27 25.85 -6.06 18.58
CA LYS A 27 25.19 -4.76 18.76
C LYS A 27 25.86 -3.66 17.94
N LYS A 28 27.19 -3.57 17.97
CA LYS A 28 27.94 -2.56 17.20
C LYS A 28 27.82 -2.74 15.69
N VAL A 29 27.85 -3.98 15.23
CA VAL A 29 27.61 -4.32 13.81
C VAL A 29 26.18 -3.93 13.40
N GLY A 30 25.19 -4.21 14.24
CA GLY A 30 23.81 -3.81 14.00
C GLY A 30 23.61 -2.29 13.96
N GLU A 31 24.29 -1.53 14.81
CA GLU A 31 24.31 -0.06 14.77
C GLU A 31 24.92 0.46 13.46
N ALA A 32 26.06 -0.10 13.03
CA ALA A 32 26.75 0.30 11.81
C ALA A 32 25.93 0.02 10.54
N TYR A 33 25.34 -1.18 10.42
CA TYR A 33 24.48 -1.51 9.28
C TYR A 33 23.21 -0.66 9.25
N PHE A 34 22.61 -0.37 10.40
CA PHE A 34 21.44 0.51 10.48
C PHE A 34 21.78 1.91 9.98
N TYR A 35 22.88 2.49 10.45
CA TYR A 35 23.33 3.81 10.01
C TYR A 35 23.64 3.85 8.50
N ALA A 36 24.33 2.82 7.99
CA ALA A 36 24.60 2.69 6.56
C ALA A 36 23.32 2.58 5.72
N ALA A 37 22.31 1.85 6.21
CA ALA A 37 21.00 1.75 5.56
C ALA A 37 20.28 3.11 5.51
N GLN A 38 20.40 3.94 6.56
CA GLN A 38 19.78 5.26 6.57
C GLN A 38 20.41 6.23 5.56
N LEU A 39 21.72 6.13 5.36
CA LEU A 39 22.48 7.05 4.49
C LEU A 39 22.40 6.71 3.00
N THR A 40 22.17 5.44 2.65
CA THR A 40 22.15 5.05 1.24
C THR A 40 20.86 5.50 0.54
N SER A 41 21.01 5.99 -0.69
CA SER A 41 19.91 6.29 -1.61
C SER A 41 19.49 5.10 -2.46
N ASP A 42 20.33 4.06 -2.55
CA ASP A 42 20.03 2.84 -3.30
C ASP A 42 19.08 1.96 -2.48
N GLN A 43 17.88 1.75 -3.01
CA GLN A 43 16.83 0.98 -2.35
C GLN A 43 17.21 -0.50 -2.15
N SER A 44 17.88 -1.12 -3.12
CA SER A 44 18.33 -2.51 -3.01
C SER A 44 19.39 -2.64 -1.92
N LEU A 45 20.35 -1.71 -1.89
CA LEU A 45 21.39 -1.69 -0.86
C LEU A 45 20.80 -1.39 0.52
N ARG A 46 19.83 -0.47 0.61
CA ARG A 46 19.08 -0.14 1.83
C ARG A 46 18.41 -1.38 2.41
N GLY A 47 17.75 -2.17 1.56
CA GLY A 47 17.13 -3.45 1.95
C GLY A 47 18.16 -4.45 2.49
N LYS A 48 19.29 -4.62 1.80
CA LYS A 48 20.36 -5.53 2.24
C LYS A 48 21.00 -5.12 3.56
N LEU A 49 21.28 -3.82 3.75
CA LEU A 49 21.91 -3.31 4.96
C LEU A 49 20.95 -3.35 6.16
N SER A 50 19.71 -2.92 5.98
CA SER A 50 18.69 -2.99 7.03
C SER A 50 18.41 -4.43 7.44
N ARG A 51 18.40 -5.39 6.50
CA ARG A 51 18.32 -6.83 6.80
C ARG A 51 19.45 -7.28 7.73
N LYS A 52 20.71 -6.94 7.41
CA LYS A 52 21.86 -7.29 8.26
C LYS A 52 21.76 -6.67 9.65
N ALA A 53 21.24 -5.45 9.76
CA ALA A 53 20.99 -4.81 11.05
C ALA A 53 19.89 -5.53 11.86
N VAL A 54 18.81 -5.99 11.22
CA VAL A 54 17.77 -6.83 11.86
C VAL A 54 18.37 -8.13 12.39
N LEU A 55 19.18 -8.84 11.58
CA LEU A 55 19.83 -10.09 11.98
C LEU A 55 20.85 -9.90 13.11
N ALA A 56 21.47 -8.73 13.21
CA ALA A 56 22.34 -8.34 14.32
C ALA A 56 21.57 -7.91 15.58
N GLY A 57 20.23 -7.94 15.56
CA GLY A 57 19.36 -7.63 16.70
C GLY A 57 19.01 -6.15 16.87
N ASN A 58 19.27 -5.30 15.86
CA ASN A 58 18.92 -3.88 15.94
C ASN A 58 17.42 -3.66 15.66
N LYS A 59 16.65 -3.43 16.73
CA LYS A 59 15.19 -3.22 16.65
C LYS A 59 14.78 -1.99 15.81
N ALA A 60 15.61 -0.95 15.73
CA ALA A 60 15.29 0.23 14.94
C ALA A 60 15.34 -0.04 13.43
N ALA A 61 16.04 -1.11 13.00
CA ALA A 61 16.15 -1.48 11.59
C ALA A 61 14.92 -2.22 11.04
N TYR A 62 14.04 -2.73 11.91
CA TYR A 62 12.86 -3.50 11.52
C TYR A 62 11.94 -2.74 10.56
N PRO A 63 11.47 -1.52 10.88
CA PRO A 63 10.64 -0.75 9.94
C PRO A 63 11.39 -0.43 8.65
N ILE A 64 12.70 -0.10 8.71
CA ILE A 64 13.47 0.21 7.51
C ILE A 64 13.55 -1.02 6.59
N TYR A 65 13.80 -2.21 7.14
CA TYR A 65 13.86 -3.44 6.35
C TYR A 65 12.52 -3.77 5.69
N ALA A 66 11.42 -3.66 6.45
CA ALA A 66 10.08 -3.89 5.92
C ALA A 66 9.70 -2.89 4.82
N LEU A 67 9.94 -1.61 5.04
CA LEU A 67 9.65 -0.54 4.08
C LEU A 67 10.55 -0.63 2.84
N SER A 68 11.78 -1.13 2.99
CA SER A 68 12.70 -1.30 1.86
C SER A 68 12.35 -2.48 0.96
N ASN A 69 11.65 -3.48 1.49
CA ASN A 69 11.32 -4.72 0.77
C ASN A 69 9.82 -5.06 0.88
N PRO A 70 8.91 -4.15 0.51
CA PRO A 70 7.47 -4.33 0.77
C PRO A 70 6.89 -5.57 0.10
N THR A 71 7.44 -5.98 -1.04
CA THR A 71 7.04 -7.17 -1.80
C THR A 71 7.38 -8.50 -1.09
N GLU A 72 8.27 -8.48 -0.10
CA GLU A 72 8.54 -9.65 0.76
C GLU A 72 7.43 -9.87 1.80
N PHE A 73 6.62 -8.84 2.06
CA PHE A 73 5.62 -8.83 3.14
C PHE A 73 4.18 -8.69 2.65
N ASP A 74 3.97 -8.38 1.38
CA ASP A 74 2.64 -8.25 0.79
C ASP A 74 2.44 -9.29 -0.31
N SER A 75 1.29 -9.96 -0.25
CA SER A 75 0.89 -10.93 -1.27
C SER A 75 0.54 -10.28 -2.62
N HIS A 76 0.23 -8.98 -2.62
CA HIS A 76 -0.06 -8.23 -3.83
C HIS A 76 1.13 -7.34 -4.19
N LYS A 77 1.60 -7.44 -5.43
CA LYS A 77 2.77 -6.71 -5.91
C LYS A 77 2.38 -5.58 -6.88
N PRO A 78 3.14 -4.47 -6.91
CA PRO A 78 2.97 -3.40 -7.89
C PRO A 78 2.90 -3.94 -9.32
N MET A 79 1.97 -3.42 -10.11
CA MET A 79 1.78 -3.78 -11.52
C MET A 79 1.52 -5.27 -11.81
N GLU A 80 1.27 -6.09 -10.78
CA GLU A 80 0.85 -7.50 -10.94
C GLU A 80 -0.65 -7.63 -10.62
N PRO A 81 -1.49 -8.07 -11.57
CA PRO A 81 -2.91 -8.28 -11.32
C PRO A 81 -3.19 -9.32 -10.22
N PHE A 82 -4.13 -9.01 -9.32
CA PHE A 82 -4.58 -9.92 -8.27
C PHE A 82 -6.11 -10.02 -8.22
N LYS A 83 -6.65 -11.04 -7.54
CA LYS A 83 -8.10 -11.20 -7.35
C LYS A 83 -8.52 -10.80 -5.94
N PHE A 84 -9.43 -9.84 -5.83
CA PHE A 84 -10.07 -9.47 -4.57
C PHE A 84 -11.58 -9.67 -4.66
N LYS A 85 -12.11 -10.68 -3.95
CA LYS A 85 -13.55 -10.97 -3.85
C LYS A 85 -14.27 -10.97 -5.20
N GLY A 86 -13.64 -11.61 -6.19
CA GLY A 86 -14.16 -11.77 -7.56
C GLY A 86 -13.90 -10.60 -8.51
N VAL A 87 -13.20 -9.54 -8.07
CA VAL A 87 -12.74 -8.43 -8.91
C VAL A 87 -11.25 -8.63 -9.23
N LYS A 88 -10.83 -8.44 -10.49
CA LYS A 88 -9.42 -8.43 -10.88
C LYS A 88 -8.87 -7.02 -10.66
N CYS A 89 -7.94 -6.87 -9.72
CA CYS A 89 -7.41 -5.59 -9.28
C CYS A 89 -5.94 -5.43 -9.67
N ILE A 90 -5.48 -4.19 -9.78
CA ILE A 90 -4.08 -3.82 -9.99
C ILE A 90 -3.79 -2.48 -9.31
N PHE A 91 -2.53 -2.24 -8.97
CA PHE A 91 -2.08 -0.96 -8.44
C PHE A 91 -0.68 -0.58 -8.94
N SER A 92 -0.36 0.72 -9.00
CA SER A 92 0.94 1.17 -9.53
C SER A 92 2.11 0.94 -8.58
N ASP A 93 1.99 1.34 -7.31
CA ASP A 93 3.04 1.12 -6.30
C ASP A 93 2.49 1.20 -4.85
N TYR A 94 3.33 0.93 -3.86
CA TYR A 94 2.97 1.02 -2.44
C TYR A 94 2.91 2.46 -1.94
N TYR A 95 1.80 2.79 -1.30
CA TYR A 95 1.67 3.97 -0.47
C TYR A 95 2.13 3.68 0.96
N PHE A 96 3.04 4.50 1.46
CA PHE A 96 3.50 4.45 2.84
C PHE A 96 2.87 5.58 3.66
N PRO A 97 2.13 5.27 4.75
CA PRO A 97 1.54 6.30 5.60
C PRO A 97 2.58 7.31 6.12
N ASN A 98 2.18 8.58 6.24
CA ASN A 98 3.08 9.70 6.58
C ASN A 98 3.91 9.51 7.86
N ARG A 99 3.47 8.65 8.80
CA ARG A 99 4.25 8.30 10.00
C ARG A 99 5.60 7.63 9.68
N TYR A 100 5.73 7.01 8.50
CA TYR A 100 6.96 6.37 8.03
C TYR A 100 7.76 7.26 7.08
N ARG A 101 7.38 8.54 6.89
CA ARG A 101 8.02 9.43 5.91
C ARG A 101 9.53 9.51 6.10
N ASN A 102 10.01 9.49 7.35
CA ASN A 102 11.43 9.55 7.67
C ASN A 102 12.17 8.22 7.40
N ASP A 103 11.46 7.11 7.32
CA ASP A 103 12.01 5.75 7.21
C ASP A 103 12.03 5.21 5.77
N ILE A 104 11.30 5.86 4.85
CA ILE A 104 11.25 5.51 3.43
C ILE A 104 12.30 6.26 2.60
N GLY A 105 12.70 5.65 1.47
CA GLY A 105 13.64 6.21 0.50
C GLY A 105 13.07 7.36 -0.34
N CYS A 106 13.92 7.99 -1.17
CA CYS A 106 13.53 9.14 -1.98
C CYS A 106 12.43 8.81 -3.01
N GLU A 107 12.59 7.71 -3.76
CA GLU A 107 11.63 7.26 -4.77
C GLU A 107 10.25 6.95 -4.14
N GLN A 108 10.25 6.30 -2.99
CA GLN A 108 9.02 6.01 -2.24
C GLN A 108 8.32 7.29 -1.77
N ARG A 109 9.09 8.32 -1.36
CA ARG A 109 8.52 9.64 -1.02
C ARG A 109 7.93 10.31 -2.25
N PHE A 110 8.63 10.28 -3.37
CA PHE A 110 8.15 10.84 -4.63
C PHE A 110 6.81 10.24 -5.03
N PHE A 111 6.67 8.90 -5.01
CA PHE A 111 5.41 8.24 -5.28
C PHE A 111 4.30 8.61 -4.26
N CYS A 112 4.63 8.67 -2.97
CA CYS A 112 3.67 9.10 -1.94
C CYS A 112 3.19 10.54 -2.17
N ASP A 113 4.09 11.45 -2.55
CA ASP A 113 3.76 12.84 -2.85
C ASP A 113 2.93 12.92 -4.14
N GLU A 114 3.24 12.15 -5.18
CA GLU A 114 2.43 12.03 -6.41
C GLU A 114 1.01 11.57 -6.11
N LEU A 115 0.83 10.56 -5.25
CA LEU A 115 -0.50 10.09 -4.85
C LEU A 115 -1.30 11.18 -4.11
N LEU A 116 -0.64 11.95 -3.25
CA LEU A 116 -1.27 13.08 -2.57
C LEU A 116 -1.63 14.21 -3.55
N GLU A 117 -0.75 14.50 -4.50
CA GLU A 117 -1.00 15.47 -5.57
C GLU A 117 -2.16 15.05 -6.47
N PHE A 118 -2.29 13.76 -6.79
CA PHE A 118 -3.45 13.21 -7.50
C PHE A 118 -4.74 13.40 -6.70
N LYS A 119 -4.72 13.10 -5.39
CA LYS A 119 -5.87 13.35 -4.49
C LYS A 119 -6.30 14.82 -4.45
N ASP A 120 -5.35 15.73 -4.65
CA ASP A 120 -5.56 17.17 -4.70
C ASP A 120 -5.82 17.71 -6.11
N GLY A 121 -5.84 16.86 -7.14
CA GLY A 121 -6.10 17.26 -8.53
C GLY A 121 -4.94 18.02 -9.18
N LYS A 122 -3.73 17.94 -8.61
CA LYS A 122 -2.51 18.56 -9.16
C LYS A 122 -1.80 17.65 -10.16
N ARG A 123 -2.02 16.34 -10.07
CA ARG A 123 -1.56 15.32 -11.02
C ARG A 123 -2.76 14.76 -11.78
N ASN A 124 -2.57 14.51 -13.07
CA ASN A 124 -3.65 14.11 -13.97
C ASN A 124 -4.02 12.62 -13.89
N GLY A 125 -3.08 11.75 -13.46
CA GLY A 125 -3.30 10.30 -13.32
C GLY A 125 -3.29 9.51 -14.63
N TYR A 126 -2.90 10.11 -15.77
CA TYR A 126 -2.97 9.45 -17.09
C TYR A 126 -2.06 8.23 -17.17
N GLU A 127 -0.80 8.40 -16.76
CA GLU A 127 0.20 7.32 -16.76
C GLU A 127 -0.26 6.16 -15.87
N PHE A 128 -0.77 6.45 -14.67
CA PHE A 128 -1.39 5.46 -13.80
C PHE A 128 -2.51 4.69 -14.51
N PHE A 129 -3.46 5.40 -15.10
CA PHE A 129 -4.61 4.80 -15.73
C PHE A 129 -4.20 3.92 -16.92
N MET A 130 -3.33 4.42 -17.79
CA MET A 130 -2.87 3.73 -18.99
C MET A 130 -2.05 2.49 -18.64
N ASN A 131 -1.04 2.63 -17.78
CA ASN A 131 -0.18 1.51 -17.38
C ASN A 131 -0.99 0.41 -16.68
N CYS A 132 -1.90 0.78 -15.77
CA CYS A 132 -2.74 -0.20 -15.08
C CYS A 132 -3.72 -0.89 -16.04
N THR A 133 -4.31 -0.14 -16.98
CA THR A 133 -5.23 -0.70 -17.97
C THR A 133 -4.51 -1.68 -18.89
N GLU A 134 -3.34 -1.32 -19.39
CA GLU A 134 -2.50 -2.19 -20.24
C GLU A 134 -2.12 -3.48 -19.51
N ALA A 135 -1.57 -3.37 -18.30
CA ALA A 135 -1.14 -4.53 -17.52
C ALA A 135 -2.32 -5.42 -17.07
N LEU A 136 -3.49 -4.83 -16.81
CA LEU A 136 -4.68 -5.59 -16.45
C LEU A 136 -5.34 -6.27 -17.66
N ASN A 137 -5.17 -5.66 -18.84
CA ASN A 137 -5.75 -6.06 -20.13
C ASN A 137 -7.24 -6.40 -20.00
N PRO A 138 -8.11 -5.40 -19.71
CA PRO A 138 -9.54 -5.63 -19.59
C PRO A 138 -10.15 -6.06 -20.92
N GLU A 139 -11.36 -6.61 -20.85
CA GLU A 139 -12.13 -6.91 -22.07
C GLU A 139 -12.71 -5.61 -22.66
N ASP A 140 -12.97 -5.62 -23.96
CA ASP A 140 -13.58 -4.50 -24.68
C ASP A 140 -14.97 -4.13 -24.11
N ASP A 141 -15.42 -2.89 -24.33
CA ASP A 141 -16.74 -2.35 -23.92
C ASP A 141 -17.00 -2.32 -22.39
N CYS A 142 -15.96 -2.10 -21.60
CA CYS A 142 -16.14 -1.79 -20.17
C CYS A 142 -16.60 -0.34 -19.97
N VAL A 143 -17.47 -0.14 -18.97
CA VAL A 143 -17.79 1.20 -18.42
C VAL A 143 -16.77 1.53 -17.33
N ILE A 144 -16.13 2.68 -17.43
CA ILE A 144 -15.15 3.17 -16.45
C ILE A 144 -15.91 4.00 -15.42
N MET A 145 -15.92 3.56 -14.17
CA MET A 145 -16.52 4.29 -13.05
C MET A 145 -15.43 4.71 -12.06
N PHE A 146 -15.59 5.89 -11.48
CA PHE A 146 -14.65 6.42 -10.49
C PHE A 146 -15.19 6.22 -9.08
N MET A 147 -14.32 5.91 -8.13
CA MET A 147 -14.74 5.72 -6.74
C MET A 147 -15.37 6.99 -6.16
N PRO A 148 -16.61 6.91 -5.62
CA PRO A 148 -17.24 8.04 -4.96
C PRO A 148 -16.44 8.51 -3.73
N CYS A 149 -16.16 9.81 -3.69
CA CYS A 149 -15.54 10.47 -2.55
C CYS A 149 -16.55 10.87 -1.46
N SER A 150 -16.06 11.30 -0.29
CA SER A 150 -16.90 11.81 0.81
C SER A 150 -17.65 13.10 0.47
N LYS A 151 -17.10 13.92 -0.44
CA LYS A 151 -17.70 15.16 -0.93
C LYS A 151 -17.61 15.23 -2.45
N SER A 152 -18.60 15.83 -3.09
CA SER A 152 -18.65 15.95 -4.55
C SER A 152 -17.48 16.73 -5.13
N TRP A 153 -17.00 17.76 -4.43
CA TRP A 153 -15.85 18.56 -4.88
C TRP A 153 -14.54 17.77 -4.81
N HIS A 154 -14.36 16.84 -3.86
CA HIS A 154 -13.21 15.95 -3.83
C HIS A 154 -13.19 15.03 -5.05
N TYR A 155 -14.35 14.47 -5.40
CA TYR A 155 -14.52 13.64 -6.58
C TYR A 155 -14.18 14.40 -7.86
N LYS A 156 -14.77 15.59 -8.03
CA LYS A 156 -14.49 16.46 -9.18
C LYS A 156 -13.02 16.82 -9.25
N ARG A 157 -12.43 17.29 -8.15
CA ARG A 157 -11.02 17.70 -8.09
C ARG A 157 -10.08 16.56 -8.46
N ARG A 158 -10.33 15.35 -7.97
CA ARG A 158 -9.45 14.19 -8.15
C ARG A 158 -9.52 13.60 -9.55
N PHE A 159 -10.73 13.46 -10.09
CA PHE A 159 -10.94 12.68 -11.32
C PHE A 159 -11.24 13.54 -12.54
N ARG A 160 -11.31 14.88 -12.43
CA ARG A 160 -11.57 15.76 -13.58
C ARG A 160 -10.59 15.55 -14.72
N ALA A 161 -9.29 15.53 -14.45
CA ALA A 161 -8.31 15.34 -15.51
C ALA A 161 -8.51 13.99 -16.22
N LEU A 162 -8.70 12.90 -15.46
CA LEU A 162 -9.00 11.59 -16.05
C LEU A 162 -10.31 11.59 -16.84
N ASN A 163 -11.35 12.28 -16.36
CA ASN A 163 -12.59 12.44 -17.13
C ASN A 163 -12.32 13.14 -18.46
N ASP A 164 -11.63 14.27 -18.44
CA ASP A 164 -11.34 15.07 -19.64
C ASP A 164 -10.55 14.22 -20.65
N PHE A 165 -9.58 13.43 -20.18
CA PHE A 165 -8.88 12.44 -20.99
C PHE A 165 -9.83 11.37 -21.56
N LEU A 166 -10.71 10.77 -20.75
CA LEU A 166 -11.61 9.72 -21.24
C LEU A 166 -12.64 10.25 -22.25
N GLU A 167 -13.10 11.50 -22.12
CA GLU A 167 -14.01 12.14 -23.09
C GLU A 167 -13.38 12.26 -24.49
N ASP A 168 -12.06 12.40 -24.59
CA ASP A 168 -11.35 12.50 -25.88
C ASP A 168 -11.20 11.15 -26.60
N TYR A 169 -11.14 10.04 -25.85
CA TYR A 169 -10.77 8.71 -26.39
C TYR A 169 -11.87 7.65 -26.30
N TYR A 170 -12.89 7.84 -25.47
CA TYR A 170 -13.94 6.84 -25.23
C TYR A 170 -15.34 7.41 -25.47
N PRO A 171 -16.29 6.57 -25.95
CA PRO A 171 -17.69 6.98 -26.04
C PRO A 171 -18.24 7.41 -24.68
N GLU A 172 -19.17 8.37 -24.65
CA GLU A 172 -19.81 8.83 -23.41
C GLU A 172 -20.46 7.67 -22.61
N SER A 173 -20.97 6.64 -23.30
CA SER A 173 -21.56 5.46 -22.65
C SER A 173 -20.56 4.62 -21.86
N SER A 174 -19.27 4.75 -22.16
CA SER A 174 -18.17 4.05 -21.49
C SER A 174 -17.54 4.90 -20.38
N ASN A 175 -17.79 6.21 -20.34
CA ASN A 175 -17.29 7.11 -19.29
C ASN A 175 -18.36 7.37 -18.21
N GLY A 176 -18.25 6.65 -17.10
CA GLY A 176 -19.16 6.73 -15.96
C GLY A 176 -18.93 7.90 -15.02
N TYR A 177 -18.08 8.89 -15.37
CA TYR A 177 -17.81 10.04 -14.50
C TYR A 177 -19.09 10.81 -14.11
N LYS A 178 -20.02 10.97 -15.05
CA LYS A 178 -21.31 11.67 -14.86
C LYS A 178 -22.42 10.74 -14.33
N PHE A 179 -22.13 9.45 -14.10
CA PHE A 179 -23.13 8.47 -13.62
C PHE A 179 -23.36 8.50 -12.10
N ILE A 180 -22.61 9.34 -11.38
CA ILE A 180 -22.69 9.45 -9.92
C ILE A 180 -23.32 10.80 -9.56
N THR A 181 -24.47 10.75 -8.88
CA THR A 181 -25.14 11.94 -8.34
C THR A 181 -25.02 11.96 -6.82
N TYR A 182 -24.51 13.07 -6.29
CA TYR A 182 -24.39 13.28 -4.85
C TYR A 182 -25.69 13.81 -4.25
N THR A 183 -26.14 13.22 -3.14
CA THR A 183 -27.32 13.63 -2.34
C THR A 183 -26.96 14.46 -1.11
N GLY A 184 -25.67 14.51 -0.75
CA GLY A 184 -25.14 15.27 0.37
C GLY A 184 -23.63 15.07 0.58
N GLU A 185 -23.09 15.58 1.68
CA GLU A 185 -21.70 15.35 2.12
C GLU A 185 -21.66 14.33 3.28
N ARG A 186 -20.56 13.57 3.41
CA ARG A 186 -20.30 12.71 4.57
C ARG A 186 -18.91 12.93 5.14
N GLU A 187 -18.68 12.54 6.39
CA GLU A 187 -17.33 12.51 6.97
C GLU A 187 -16.47 11.41 6.31
N SER A 188 -15.19 11.68 6.17
CA SER A 188 -14.22 10.71 5.65
C SER A 188 -14.04 9.55 6.66
N LEU A 189 -14.16 8.30 6.19
CA LEU A 189 -14.09 7.09 7.02
C LEU A 189 -12.82 6.95 7.88
N HIS A 190 -11.74 7.65 7.52
CA HIS A 190 -10.49 7.65 8.28
C HIS A 190 -10.49 8.56 9.52
N LEU A 191 -11.52 9.41 9.70
CA LEU A 191 -11.65 10.32 10.84
C LEU A 191 -12.55 9.76 11.95
N THR A 192 -13.37 8.75 11.64
CA THR A 192 -14.33 8.18 12.58
C THR A 192 -13.63 7.17 13.50
N LYS A 193 -13.64 7.42 14.82
CA LYS A 193 -12.96 6.59 15.83
C LYS A 193 -13.56 5.18 16.01
N ASP A 194 -14.77 4.93 15.51
CA ASP A 194 -15.54 3.72 15.78
C ASP A 194 -15.71 2.87 14.50
N ARG A 195 -14.91 1.80 14.39
CA ARG A 195 -14.81 0.95 13.19
C ARG A 195 -15.97 -0.07 13.05
N THR A 196 -16.83 -0.18 14.07
CA THR A 196 -17.84 -1.24 14.22
C THR A 196 -19.26 -0.83 13.83
N LYS A 197 -19.60 0.46 13.79
CA LYS A 197 -20.88 0.96 13.23
C LYS A 197 -20.71 1.34 11.77
N LYS A 198 -20.72 0.31 10.91
CA LYS A 198 -20.37 0.42 9.49
C LYS A 198 -21.58 0.47 8.55
N SER A 199 -22.61 1.25 8.87
CA SER A 199 -23.58 1.66 7.85
C SER A 199 -23.04 2.92 7.20
N LEU A 200 -22.49 2.81 5.98
CA LEU A 200 -22.25 3.97 5.13
C LEU A 200 -23.57 4.72 5.01
N GLU A 201 -23.67 5.92 5.59
CA GLU A 201 -24.67 6.88 5.12
C GLU A 201 -24.30 7.18 3.67
N GLN A 202 -25.11 6.63 2.76
CA GLN A 202 -24.86 6.69 1.34
C GLN A 202 -25.18 8.11 0.85
N ASN A 203 -24.14 8.86 0.48
CA ASN A 203 -24.27 10.26 0.06
C ASN A 203 -24.28 10.44 -1.47
N TYR A 204 -24.45 9.35 -2.21
CA TYR A 204 -24.52 9.33 -3.66
C TYR A 204 -25.43 8.19 -4.16
N TYR A 205 -25.96 8.33 -5.37
CA TYR A 205 -26.58 7.23 -6.10
C TYR A 205 -26.05 7.18 -7.53
N ILE A 206 -26.14 5.99 -8.14
CA ILE A 206 -25.82 5.79 -9.55
C ILE A 206 -27.08 6.08 -10.37
N ASN A 207 -27.01 7.06 -11.28
CA ASN A 207 -28.16 7.54 -12.07
C ASN A 207 -28.21 6.95 -13.49
N CYS A 208 -27.47 5.88 -13.74
CA CYS A 208 -27.40 5.16 -15.02
C CYS A 208 -27.82 3.70 -14.84
N ASP A 209 -28.40 3.11 -15.90
CA ASP A 209 -28.62 1.66 -16.00
C ASP A 209 -27.34 0.99 -16.50
N LEU A 210 -26.85 0.02 -15.73
CA LEU A 210 -25.63 -0.72 -16.03
C LEU A 210 -25.93 -2.17 -16.40
N THR A 211 -27.19 -2.51 -16.70
CA THR A 211 -27.61 -3.87 -17.03
C THR A 211 -26.76 -4.50 -18.13
N GLY A 212 -26.11 -5.61 -17.79
CA GLY A 212 -25.25 -6.36 -18.71
C GLY A 212 -23.86 -5.74 -18.93
N LYS A 213 -23.57 -4.58 -18.34
CA LYS A 213 -22.28 -3.90 -18.49
C LYS A 213 -21.25 -4.41 -17.50
N ARG A 214 -20.01 -4.54 -18.00
CA ARG A 214 -18.83 -4.75 -17.16
C ARG A 214 -18.25 -3.40 -16.76
N VAL A 215 -17.78 -3.32 -15.52
CA VAL A 215 -17.28 -2.07 -14.95
C VAL A 215 -15.82 -2.20 -14.53
N ILE A 216 -15.03 -1.19 -14.91
CA ILE A 216 -13.70 -0.89 -14.35
C ILE A 216 -13.89 0.20 -13.30
N VAL A 217 -13.51 -0.08 -12.05
CA VAL A 217 -13.51 0.93 -10.98
C VAL A 217 -12.13 1.58 -10.88
N VAL A 218 -12.05 2.91 -10.88
CA VAL A 218 -10.80 3.66 -10.73
C VAL A 218 -10.80 4.38 -9.38
N ASP A 219 -9.75 4.20 -8.58
CA ASP A 219 -9.60 4.83 -7.27
C ASP A 219 -8.14 5.22 -7.00
N ASP A 220 -7.91 6.04 -5.96
CA ASP A 220 -6.58 6.46 -5.57
C ASP A 220 -5.81 5.42 -4.75
N LEU A 221 -6.48 4.65 -3.87
CA LEU A 221 -5.76 3.89 -2.85
C LEU A 221 -6.49 2.62 -2.42
N PHE A 222 -5.88 1.46 -2.68
CA PHE A 222 -6.32 0.20 -2.10
C PHE A 222 -5.83 0.06 -0.67
N THR A 223 -6.74 -0.08 0.30
CA THR A 223 -6.38 -0.35 1.71
C THR A 223 -6.94 -1.69 2.19
N THR A 224 -8.22 -1.73 2.56
CA THR A 224 -8.91 -2.98 2.97
C THR A 224 -9.83 -3.52 1.88
N GLY A 225 -10.09 -2.74 0.84
CA GLY A 225 -11.08 -3.05 -0.20
C GLY A 225 -12.54 -2.90 0.22
N CYS A 226 -12.85 -2.44 1.45
CA CYS A 226 -14.25 -2.28 1.88
C CYS A 226 -15.03 -1.31 0.99
N SER A 227 -14.45 -0.15 0.67
CA SER A 227 -15.07 0.84 -0.22
C SER A 227 -15.35 0.28 -1.62
N LEU A 228 -14.45 -0.58 -2.14
CA LEU A 228 -14.68 -1.30 -3.39
C LEU A 228 -15.84 -2.27 -3.29
N LEU A 229 -15.97 -3.03 -2.19
CA LEU A 229 -17.09 -3.96 -2.01
C LEU A 229 -18.43 -3.24 -1.90
N ASP A 230 -18.46 -2.11 -1.20
CA ASP A 230 -19.68 -1.32 -1.04
C ASP A 230 -20.09 -0.68 -2.38
N PHE A 231 -19.14 -0.11 -3.13
CA PHE A 231 -19.43 0.44 -4.45
C PHE A 231 -19.80 -0.65 -5.46
N LYS A 232 -19.17 -1.82 -5.39
CA LYS A 232 -19.53 -3.00 -6.18
C LYS A 232 -21.00 -3.37 -6.00
N LYS A 233 -21.50 -3.44 -4.76
CA LYS A 233 -22.92 -3.70 -4.50
C LYS A 233 -23.83 -2.66 -5.15
N GLN A 234 -23.45 -1.39 -5.11
CA GLN A 234 -24.24 -0.30 -5.75
C GLN A 234 -24.30 -0.45 -7.26
N ILE A 235 -23.18 -0.83 -7.89
CA ILE A 235 -23.11 -1.11 -9.33
C ILE A 235 -23.94 -2.34 -9.69
N GLU A 236 -23.86 -3.41 -8.88
CA GLU A 236 -24.62 -4.64 -9.09
C GLU A 236 -26.14 -4.42 -8.95
N MET A 237 -26.58 -3.54 -8.04
CA MET A 237 -27.99 -3.13 -7.95
C MET A 237 -28.49 -2.37 -9.19
N LYS A 238 -27.59 -1.85 -10.03
CA LYS A 238 -27.90 -1.24 -11.33
C LYS A 238 -27.71 -2.20 -12.50
N GLY A 239 -27.56 -3.50 -12.23
CA GLY A 239 -27.40 -4.53 -13.25
C GLY A 239 -25.99 -4.67 -13.83
N GLY A 240 -25.03 -3.89 -13.32
CA GLY A 240 -23.63 -3.94 -13.75
C GLY A 240 -22.82 -5.00 -13.01
N LYS A 241 -21.65 -5.34 -13.55
CA LYS A 241 -20.69 -6.26 -12.93
C LYS A 241 -19.33 -5.60 -12.80
N VAL A 242 -18.87 -5.35 -11.57
CA VAL A 242 -17.50 -4.89 -11.33
C VAL A 242 -16.53 -6.04 -11.65
N ALA A 243 -15.88 -5.94 -12.79
CA ALA A 243 -14.92 -6.93 -13.26
C ALA A 243 -13.49 -6.56 -12.88
N TYR A 244 -13.20 -5.26 -12.88
CA TYR A 244 -11.85 -4.72 -12.78
C TYR A 244 -11.79 -3.58 -11.77
N ALA A 245 -10.64 -3.40 -11.11
CA ALA A 245 -10.37 -2.20 -10.32
C ALA A 245 -8.91 -1.75 -10.42
N LEU A 246 -8.70 -0.46 -10.69
CA LEU A 246 -7.40 0.19 -10.79
C LEU A 246 -7.20 1.08 -9.58
N PHE A 247 -6.04 0.99 -8.94
CA PHE A 247 -5.67 1.83 -7.80
C PHE A 247 -4.35 2.52 -8.06
N LEU A 248 -4.26 3.83 -7.85
CA LEU A 248 -2.96 4.51 -8.00
C LEU A 248 -1.94 3.90 -7.04
N GLY A 249 -2.30 3.70 -5.77
CA GLY A 249 -1.44 3.00 -4.82
C GLY A 249 -2.14 1.94 -3.99
N LYS A 250 -1.33 1.15 -3.28
CA LYS A 250 -1.79 0.25 -2.22
C LYS A 250 -1.15 0.61 -0.89
N THR A 251 -1.95 0.76 0.16
CA THR A 251 -1.41 1.03 1.50
C THR A 251 -0.61 -0.18 2.00
N PHE A 252 0.69 0.01 2.22
CA PHE A 252 1.55 -0.98 2.87
C PHE A 252 1.11 -1.18 4.33
N GLN A 253 0.86 -2.44 4.70
CA GLN A 253 0.58 -2.80 6.10
C GLN A 253 1.89 -3.24 6.74
N MET A 254 2.31 -2.52 7.77
CA MET A 254 3.52 -2.87 8.50
C MET A 254 3.33 -4.25 9.17
N PRO A 255 4.20 -5.24 8.88
CA PRO A 255 4.16 -6.54 9.53
C PRO A 255 4.57 -6.43 11.00
N ASP A 256 4.32 -7.47 11.78
CA ASP A 256 4.83 -7.52 13.13
C ASP A 256 6.34 -7.78 13.15
N ASN A 257 6.98 -7.53 14.30
CA ASN A 257 8.42 -7.68 14.41
C ASN A 257 8.89 -9.12 14.20
N PHE A 258 8.08 -10.12 14.57
CA PHE A 258 8.47 -11.51 14.40
C PHE A 258 8.50 -11.86 12.90
N ASP A 259 7.48 -11.47 12.15
CA ASP A 259 7.42 -11.66 10.70
C ASP A 259 8.59 -10.98 9.99
N ILE A 260 8.93 -9.75 10.38
CA ILE A 260 10.08 -9.00 9.84
C ILE A 260 11.38 -9.76 10.10
N TRP A 261 11.60 -10.22 11.33
CA TRP A 261 12.81 -10.96 11.69
C TRP A 261 12.87 -12.32 10.98
N PHE A 262 11.76 -13.05 10.92
CA PHE A 262 11.68 -14.35 10.28
C PHE A 262 11.94 -14.24 8.77
N THR A 263 11.34 -13.25 8.11
CA THR A 263 11.57 -12.96 6.69
C THR A 263 13.03 -12.58 6.43
N ALA A 264 13.62 -11.73 7.29
CA ALA A 264 15.05 -11.41 7.22
C ALA A 264 15.93 -12.66 7.34
N TRP A 265 15.55 -13.62 8.18
CA TRP A 265 16.28 -14.86 8.35
C TRP A 265 16.18 -15.78 7.13
N CYS A 266 14.98 -15.90 6.54
CA CYS A 266 14.70 -16.79 5.40
C CYS A 266 15.28 -16.30 4.08
N ASN A 267 15.25 -14.98 3.81
CA ASN A 267 15.75 -14.42 2.57
C ASN A 267 17.28 -14.45 2.55
N LYS A 268 17.92 -14.69 1.39
CA LYS A 268 19.40 -14.74 1.27
C LYS A 268 19.97 -13.46 0.69
#